data_AF-A0A3N9UVM7-F1
#
_entry.id   AF-A0A3N9UVM7-F1
#
_cell.length_a   1.000
_cell.length_b   1.000
_cell.length_c   1.000
_cell.angle_alpha   90.00
_cell.angle_beta   90.00
_cell.angle_gamma   90.00
#
_symmetry.space_group_name_H-M   'P 1'
#
loop_
_entity.id
_entity.type
_entity.pdbx_description
1 polymer ?
#
loop_
_entity_poly.entity_id
_entity_poly.type
_entity_poly.pdbx_seq_one_letter_code
_entity_poly.pdbx_strand_id
1 'polypeptide(L)' 'MNEEFIINMLILNQVNYQTYGEQQFYDSFELWMNKLQQHKNFSTLEDACNYYILLGEKEQVA' A
#
# COMPACT_ATOMS: atom_id res chain seq x y z
N MET A 1 4.18 -6.64 -13.27
CA MET A 1 3.87 -6.71 -11.82
C MET A 1 2.37 -6.50 -11.68
N ASN A 2 1.66 -7.38 -10.95
CA ASN A 2 0.19 -7.30 -10.81
C ASN A 2 -0.17 -6.35 -9.65
N GLU A 3 -1.27 -5.61 -9.79
CA GLU A 3 -1.87 -4.77 -8.75
C GLU A 3 -2.08 -5.54 -7.44
N GLU A 4 -2.67 -6.74 -7.53
CA GLU A 4 -2.92 -7.62 -6.40
C GLU A 4 -1.64 -7.96 -5.62
N PHE A 5 -0.52 -8.14 -6.33
CA PHE A 5 0.77 -8.38 -5.69
C PHE A 5 1.25 -7.18 -4.89
N ILE A 6 1.07 -5.96 -5.42
CA ILE A 6 1.47 -4.72 -4.74
C ILE A 6 0.62 -4.53 -3.47
N ILE A 7 -0.70 -4.76 -3.57
CA ILE A 7 -1.64 -4.70 -2.45
C ILE A 7 -1.27 -5.72 -1.36
N ASN A 8 -0.99 -6.97 -1.74
CA ASN A 8 -0.56 -8.00 -0.79
C ASN A 8 0.72 -7.60 -0.05
N MET A 9 1.68 -6.95 -0.72
CA MET A 9 2.90 -6.46 -0.07
C MET A 9 2.66 -5.30 0.89
N LEU A 10 1.68 -4.42 0.61
CA LEU A 10 1.26 -3.35 1.53
C LEU A 10 0.63 -3.93 2.79
N ILE A 11 -0.28 -4.91 2.64
CA ILE A 11 -0.92 -5.60 3.76
C ILE A 11 0.11 -6.33 4.61
N LEU A 12 1.02 -7.07 3.98
CA LEU A 12 2.10 -7.77 4.69
C LEU A 12 3.01 -6.81 5.46
N ASN A 13 3.33 -5.64 4.90
CA ASN A 13 4.10 -4.63 5.61
C ASN A 13 3.36 -4.11 6.85
N GLN A 14 2.07 -3.83 6.72
CA GLN A 14 1.23 -3.39 7.83
C GLN A 14 1.17 -4.43 8.95
N VAL A 15 0.98 -5.72 8.60
CA VAL A 15 0.97 -6.82 9.57
C VAL A 15 2.30 -6.95 10.30
N ASN A 16 3.41 -6.73 9.60
CA ASN A 16 4.76 -6.88 10.15
C ASN A 16 5.34 -5.59 10.75
N TYR A 17 4.52 -4.56 10.99
CA TYR A 17 4.96 -3.28 11.57
C TYR A 17 5.82 -3.46 12.84
N GLN A 18 5.39 -4.34 13.74
CA GLN A 18 6.10 -4.62 15.00
C GLN A 18 7.44 -5.36 14.80
N THR A 19 7.65 -6.01 13.66
CA THR A 19 8.83 -6.82 13.36
C THR A 19 9.95 -6.00 12.72
N TYR A 20 9.62 -5.08 11.82
CA TYR A 20 10.61 -4.30 11.08
C TYR A 20 11.00 -2.99 11.79
N GLY A 21 10.20 -2.54 12.75
CA GLY A 21 10.39 -1.24 13.38
C GLY A 21 9.96 -0.10 12.47
N GLU A 22 9.78 1.08 13.08
CA GLU A 22 9.04 2.19 12.49
C GLU A 22 9.66 2.71 11.18
N GLN A 23 10.98 2.96 11.14
CA GLN A 23 11.63 3.47 9.93
C GLN A 23 11.61 2.49 8.76
N GLN A 24 11.93 1.21 8.99
CA GLN A 24 11.95 0.21 7.92
C GLN A 24 10.55 -0.06 7.38
N PHE A 25 9.54 0.01 8.24
CA PHE A 25 8.14 -0.03 7.82
C PHE A 25 7.82 1.14 6.90
N TYR A 26 8.14 2.39 7.28
CA TYR A 26 7.84 3.55 6.44
C TYR A 26 8.55 3.49 5.09
N ASP A 27 9.84 3.14 5.06
CA ASP A 27 10.61 3.02 3.82
C ASP A 27 9.99 1.96 2.89
N SER A 28 9.59 0.82 3.46
CA SER A 28 8.97 -0.27 2.71
C SER A 28 7.57 0.11 2.23
N PHE A 29 6.77 0.74 3.08
CA PHE A 29 5.42 1.20 2.76
C PHE A 29 5.48 2.24 1.63
N GLU A 30 6.33 3.25 1.74
CA GLU A 30 6.53 4.27 0.70
C GLU A 30 6.96 3.63 -0.63
N LEU A 31 7.88 2.65 -0.60
CA LEU A 31 8.29 1.91 -1.80
C LEU A 31 7.09 1.24 -2.49
N TRP A 32 6.25 0.54 -1.73
CA TRP A 32 5.09 -0.17 -2.29
C TRP A 32 3.99 0.79 -2.76
N MET A 33 3.77 1.90 -2.05
CA MET A 33 2.83 2.94 -2.48
C MET A 33 3.28 3.64 -3.76
N ASN A 34 4.57 3.91 -3.93
CA ASN A 34 5.13 4.44 -5.18
C ASN A 34 4.93 3.46 -6.35
N LYS A 35 5.09 2.15 -6.11
CA LYS A 35 4.79 1.14 -7.15
C LYS A 35 3.31 1.12 -7.51
N LEU A 36 2.42 1.28 -6.53
CA LEU A 36 0.97 1.37 -6.77
C LEU A 36 0.64 2.62 -7.59
N GLN A 37 1.23 3.77 -7.23
CA GLN A 37 1.09 5.03 -7.96
C GLN A 37 1.47 4.86 -9.44
N GLN A 38 2.65 4.30 -9.71
CA GLN A 38 3.14 4.06 -11.07
C GLN A 38 2.26 3.06 -11.83
N HIS A 39 1.83 1.98 -11.17
CA HIS A 39 1.01 0.95 -11.81
C HIS A 39 -0.37 1.48 -12.25
N LYS A 40 -0.98 2.35 -11.44
CA LYS A 40 -2.30 2.93 -11.70
C LYS A 40 -2.24 4.27 -12.44
N ASN A 41 -1.03 4.79 -12.71
CA ASN A 41 -0.79 6.12 -13.26
C ASN A 41 -1.45 7.25 -12.44
N PHE A 42 -1.37 7.15 -11.11
CA PHE A 42 -1.85 8.21 -10.23
C PHE A 42 -0.92 9.43 -10.26
N SER A 43 -1.51 10.63 -10.21
CA SER A 43 -0.75 11.89 -10.30
C SER A 43 0.10 12.13 -9.07
N THR A 44 -0.37 11.68 -7.90
CA THR A 44 0.30 11.87 -6.62
C THR A 44 0.34 10.58 -5.81
N LEU A 45 1.23 10.53 -4.82
CA LEU A 45 1.25 9.45 -3.83
C LEU A 45 -0.02 9.44 -2.98
N GLU A 46 -0.59 10.62 -2.73
CA GLU A 46 -1.86 10.78 -1.99
C GLU A 46 -3.03 10.08 -2.70
N ASP A 47 -3.12 10.21 -4.03
CA ASP A 47 -4.13 9.48 -4.82
C ASP A 47 -3.99 7.96 -4.66
N ALA A 48 -2.75 7.45 -4.60
CA ALA A 48 -2.48 6.04 -4.36
C ALA A 48 -2.90 5.62 -2.94
N CYS A 49 -2.62 6.45 -1.93
CA CYS A 49 -3.07 6.23 -0.55
C CYS A 49 -4.59 6.19 -0.45
N ASN A 50 -5.28 7.17 -1.04
CA ASN A 50 -6.74 7.24 -1.07
C ASN A 50 -7.34 6.01 -1.75
N TYR A 51 -6.75 5.57 -2.85
CA TYR A 51 -7.16 4.33 -3.51
C TYR A 51 -7.03 3.11 -2.60
N TYR A 52 -5.89 2.95 -1.91
CA TYR A 52 -5.67 1.82 -0.99
C TYR A 52 -6.66 1.83 0.19
N ILE A 53 -6.92 3.00 0.78
CA ILE A 53 -7.90 3.17 1.87
C ILE A 53 -9.31 2.79 1.40
N LEU A 54 -9.76 3.33 0.27
CA LEU A 54 -11.08 3.04 -0.30
C LEU A 54 -11.28 1.55 -0.63
N LEU A 55 -10.20 0.85 -1.01
CA LEU A 55 -10.23 -0.59 -1.24
C LEU A 55 -10.46 -1.35 0.07
N GLY A 56 -9.73 -1.01 1.13
CA GLY A 56 -9.91 -1.59 2.46
C GLY A 56 -11.28 -1.30 3.09
N GLU A 57 -11.89 -0.15 2.78
CA GLU A 57 -13.26 0.18 3.22
C GLU A 57 -14.33 -0.67 2.51
N LYS A 58 -14.15 -0.95 1.21
CA LYS A 58 -15.09 -1.78 0.44
C LYS A 58 -15.09 -3.24 0.90
N GLU A 59 -13.93 -3.78 1.27
CA GLU A 59 -13.81 -5.17 1.73
C GLU A 59 -14.40 -5.41 3.14
N GLN A 60 -14.47 -4.38 3.98
CA GLN A 60 -15.12 -4.50 5.30
C GLN A 60 -16.65 -4.48 5.24
N VAL A 61 -17.21 -4.08 4.10
CA VAL A 61 -18.66 -3.93 3.88
C VAL A 61 -19.25 -5.10 3.06
N ALA A 62 -18.40 -5.99 2.54
CA ALA A 62 -18.78 -7.19 1.77
C ALA A 62 -18.83 -8.46 2.64
#